data_AF-A0A1G5PVU8-F1
#
_entry.id   AF-A0A1G5PVU8-F1
#
_cell.length_a   1.000
_cell.length_b   1.000
_cell.length_c   1.000
_cell.angle_alpha   90.00
_cell.angle_beta   90.00
_cell.angle_gamma   90.00
#
_symmetry.space_group_name_H-M   'P 1'
#
loop_
_entity.id
_entity.type
_entity.pdbx_description
1 polymer ?
#
loop_
_entity_poly.entity_id
_entity_poly.type
_entity_poly.pdbx_seq_one_letter_code
_entity_poly.pdbx_strand_id
1 'polypeptide(L)'
;MLVRYFAAARAAAGVEEEVHLLPEGTSLEALLEAALAVERPLPPEGTPPLERIVARSSFLRNEVAVRDRSAPLGAQDVIDVLPPFAGG
;
A
#
# COMPACT_ATOMS: atom_id res chain seq x y z
N MET A 1 8.31 8.28 3.33
CA MET A 1 7.40 7.91 2.21
C MET A 1 5.99 7.89 2.75
N LEU A 2 5.01 8.36 1.98
CA LEU A 2 3.60 8.35 2.36
C LEU A 2 2.88 7.22 1.61
N VAL A 3 2.15 6.36 2.31
CA VAL A 3 1.30 5.33 1.68
C VAL A 3 -0.15 5.74 1.84
N ARG A 4 -0.92 5.78 0.76
CA ARG A 4 -2.37 6.06 0.77
C ARG A 4 -3.14 4.81 0.35
N TYR A 5 -4.15 4.43 1.13
CA TYR A 5 -4.97 3.25 0.89
C TYR A 5 -6.33 3.63 0.34
N PHE A 6 -6.78 2.89 -0.68
CA PHE A 6 -8.08 3.10 -1.32
C PHE A 6 -8.99 1.88 -1.17
N ALA A 7 -10.30 2.13 -1.12
CA ALA A 7 -11.35 1.09 -1.12
C ALA A 7 -11.09 -0.03 -0.09
N ALA A 8 -11.03 -1.29 -0.53
CA ALA A 8 -10.81 -2.44 0.34
C ALA A 8 -9.45 -2.37 1.08
N ALA A 9 -8.44 -1.75 0.48
CA ALA A 9 -7.14 -1.59 1.13
C ALA A 9 -7.24 -0.64 2.33
N ARG A 10 -8.05 0.43 2.23
CA ARG A 10 -8.32 1.33 3.36
C ARG A 10 -9.07 0.61 4.47
N ALA A 11 -10.10 -0.16 4.10
CA ALA A 11 -10.87 -0.95 5.07
C ALA A 11 -9.98 -1.95 5.82
N ALA A 12 -9.03 -2.58 5.12
CA ALA A 12 -8.09 -3.52 5.73
C ALA A 12 -6.95 -2.86 6.51
N ALA A 13 -6.47 -1.70 6.05
CA ALA A 13 -5.44 -0.92 6.72
C ALA A 13 -5.96 -0.20 7.98
N GLY A 14 -7.27 0.07 8.04
CA GLY A 14 -7.90 0.83 9.12
C GLY A 14 -7.57 2.33 9.13
N VAL A 15 -6.73 2.78 8.20
CA VAL A 15 -6.29 4.18 8.04
C VAL A 15 -6.35 4.59 6.57
N GLU A 16 -6.52 5.87 6.31
CA GLU A 16 -6.46 6.44 4.95
C GLU A 16 -5.04 6.51 4.43
N GLU A 17 -4.13 6.94 5.29
CA GLU A 17 -2.73 7.14 4.95
C GLU A 17 -1.82 6.93 6.15
N GLU A 18 -0.56 6.58 5.89
CA GLU A 18 0.47 6.44 6.91
C GLU A 18 1.86 6.73 6.37
N VAL A 19 2.74 7.19 7.26
CA VAL A 19 4.11 7.58 6.92
C VAL A 19 5.08 6.47 7.32
N HIS A 20 5.89 6.04 6.35
CA HIS A 20 6.99 5.10 6.55
C HIS A 20 8.33 5.84 6.47
N LEU A 21 9.08 5.82 7.58
CA LEU A 21 10.42 6.41 7.69
C LEU A 21 11.47 5.38 7.26
N LEU A 22 11.57 5.16 5.94
CA LEU A 22 12.52 4.23 5.33
C LEU A 22 13.63 5.00 4.60
N PRO A 23 14.85 4.43 4.48
CA PRO A 23 15.94 5.05 3.73
C PRO A 23 15.55 5.35 2.28
N GLU A 24 16.14 6.41 1.72
CA GLU A 24 16.07 6.66 0.28
C GLU A 24 16.68 5.49 -0.51
N GLY A 25 16.05 5.13 -1.63
CA GLY A 25 16.45 3.98 -2.43
C GLY A 25 15.78 2.67 -2.00
N THR A 26 14.97 2.67 -0.94
CA THR A 26 14.15 1.51 -0.57
C THR A 26 13.22 1.13 -1.74
N SER A 27 13.10 -0.16 -2.03
CA SER A 27 12.22 -0.64 -3.10
C SER A 27 10.75 -0.51 -2.71
N LEU A 28 9.86 -0.48 -3.72
CA LEU A 28 8.42 -0.56 -3.47
C LEU A 28 8.06 -1.85 -2.72
N GLU A 29 8.68 -2.98 -3.03
CA GLU A 29 8.47 -4.24 -2.31
C GLU A 29 8.79 -4.12 -0.82
N ALA A 30 9.95 -3.58 -0.45
CA ALA A 30 10.34 -3.41 0.95
C ALA A 30 9.43 -2.42 1.71
N LEU A 31 8.94 -1.37 1.03
CA LEU A 31 7.92 -0.49 1.61
C LEU A 31 6.60 -1.24 1.89
N LEU A 32 6.17 -2.11 0.97
CA LEU A 32 4.95 -2.90 1.16
C LEU A 32 5.11 -3.93 2.29
N GLU A 33 6.27 -4.56 2.40
CA GLU A 33 6.59 -5.42 3.55
C GLU A 33 6.52 -4.67 4.88
N ALA A 34 7.10 -3.46 4.95
CA ALA A 34 7.01 -2.61 6.14
C ALA A 34 5.56 -2.23 6.48
N ALA A 35 4.75 -1.90 5.48
CA ALA A 35 3.33 -1.59 5.64
C ALA A 35 2.50 -2.78 6.14
N LEU A 36 2.83 -4.00 5.70
CA LEU A 36 2.19 -5.24 6.13
C LEU A 36 2.64 -5.70 7.52
N ALA A 37 3.83 -5.29 7.97
CA ALA A 37 4.36 -5.59 9.30
C ALA A 37 3.76 -4.72 10.41
N VAL A 38 3.03 -3.65 10.06
CA VAL A 38 2.31 -2.81 11.04
C VAL A 38 1.22 -3.64 11.71
N GLU A 39 1.25 -3.71 13.04
CA GLU A 39 0.19 -4.36 13.82
C GLU A 39 -1.10 -3.54 13.74
N ARG A 40 -2.18 -4.18 13.29
CA ARG A 40 -3.48 -3.56 13.05
C ARG A 40 -4.62 -4.42 13.59
N PRO A 41 -5.77 -3.82 13.95
CA PRO A 41 -6.98 -4.58 14.26
C PRO A 41 -7.41 -5.47 13.10
N LEU A 42 -8.23 -6.47 13.41
CA LEU A 42 -8.88 -7.29 12.38
C LEU A 42 -9.73 -6.40 11.45
N PRO A 43 -9.68 -6.64 10.13
CA PRO A 43 -10.48 -5.89 9.18
C PRO A 43 -11.98 -6.16 9.39
N PRO A 44 -12.87 -5.26 8.97
CA PRO A 44 -14.32 -5.47 9.04
C PRO A 44 -14.75 -6.77 8.38
N GLU A 45 -15.86 -7.36 8.84
CA GLU A 45 -16.40 -8.58 8.26
C GLU A 45 -16.58 -8.44 6.74
N GLY A 46 -16.15 -9.47 6.00
CA GLY A 46 -16.18 -9.47 4.53
C GLY A 46 -14.99 -8.77 3.86
N THR A 47 -14.11 -8.09 4.61
CA THR A 47 -12.89 -7.48 4.06
C THR A 47 -11.71 -8.47 4.18
N PRO A 48 -11.04 -8.82 3.07
CA PRO A 48 -9.86 -9.69 3.13
C PRO A 48 -8.69 -9.04 3.90
N PRO A 49 -7.74 -9.84 4.42
CA PRO A 49 -6.51 -9.32 5.01
C PRO A 49 -5.73 -8.42 4.05
N LEU A 50 -5.04 -7.41 4.59
CA LEU A 50 -4.32 -6.41 3.79
C LEU A 50 -3.29 -7.06 2.84
N GLU A 51 -2.59 -8.11 3.28
CA GLU A 51 -1.64 -8.88 2.46
C GLU A 51 -2.27 -9.38 1.15
N ARG A 52 -3.51 -9.89 1.22
CA ARG A 52 -4.21 -10.48 0.08
C ARG A 52 -4.69 -9.41 -0.88
N ILE A 53 -5.02 -8.24 -0.34
CA ILE A 53 -5.41 -7.07 -1.11
C ILE A 53 -4.19 -6.50 -1.83
N VAL A 54 -3.10 -6.22 -1.11
CA VAL A 54 -1.83 -5.71 -1.66
C VAL A 54 -1.28 -6.63 -2.76
N ALA A 55 -1.40 -7.95 -2.62
CA ALA A 55 -0.98 -8.90 -3.65
C ALA A 55 -1.70 -8.70 -5.00
N ARG A 56 -2.93 -8.18 -5.00
CA ARG A 56 -3.74 -7.94 -6.20
C ARG A 56 -3.86 -6.46 -6.59
N SER A 57 -3.34 -5.57 -5.76
CA SER A 57 -3.37 -4.13 -6.01
C SER A 57 -2.42 -3.70 -7.12
N SER A 58 -2.79 -2.59 -7.75
CA SER A 58 -1.90 -1.75 -8.53
C SER A 58 -1.37 -0.60 -7.68
N PHE A 59 -0.23 -0.03 -8.07
CA PHE A 59 0.42 1.02 -7.31
C PHE A 59 0.70 2.24 -8.16
N LEU A 60 0.50 3.43 -7.61
CA LEU A 60 0.97 4.67 -8.19
C LEU A 60 2.10 5.22 -7.32
N ARG A 61 3.16 5.74 -7.93
CA ARG A 61 4.17 6.58 -7.31
C ARG A 61 3.97 7.98 -7.82
N ASN A 62 3.61 8.90 -6.93
CA ASN A 62 3.31 10.30 -7.28
C ASN A 62 2.33 10.37 -8.46
N GLU A 63 1.21 9.64 -8.36
CA GLU A 63 0.15 9.54 -9.38
C GLU A 63 0.54 8.82 -10.69
N VAL A 64 1.77 8.30 -10.80
CA VAL A 64 2.24 7.55 -11.97
C VAL A 64 2.27 6.05 -11.68
N ALA A 65 1.69 5.23 -12.56
CA ALA A 65 1.64 3.77 -12.37
C ALA A 65 3.05 3.15 -12.30
N VAL A 66 3.29 2.37 -11.25
CA VAL A 66 4.52 1.59 -11.06
C VAL A 66 4.20 0.11 -11.20
N ARG A 67 4.90 -0.54 -12.13
CA ARG A 67 4.82 -1.98 -12.35
C ARG A 67 6.02 -2.73 -11.80
N ASP A 68 7.17 -2.07 -11.77
CA ASP A 68 8.40 -2.62 -11.22
C ASP A 68 8.43 -2.41 -9.70
N ARG A 69 8.26 -3.50 -8.93
CA ARG A 69 8.31 -3.46 -7.46
C ARG A 69 9.73 -3.34 -6.91
N SER A 70 10.75 -3.54 -7.74
CA SER A 70 12.15 -3.32 -7.36
C SER A 70 12.58 -1.85 -7.51
N ALA A 71 11.74 -1.01 -8.12
CA ALA A 71 12.07 0.38 -8.37
C ALA A 71 12.40 1.14 -7.07
N PRO A 72 13.52 1.88 -7.01
CA PRO A 72 13.91 2.63 -5.83
C PRO A 72 12.99 3.84 -5.64
N LEU A 73 12.57 4.05 -4.38
CA LEU A 73 11.73 5.15 -3.96
C LEU A 73 12.54 6.28 -3.30
N GLY A 74 12.12 7.50 -3.55
CA GLY A 74 12.57 8.70 -2.85
C GLY A 74 11.91 8.78 -1.46
N ALA A 75 12.61 9.35 -0.48
CA ALA A 75 12.11 9.44 0.90
C ALA A 75 10.76 10.19 1.04
N GLN A 76 10.44 11.07 0.08
CA GLN A 76 9.21 11.88 0.05
C GLN A 76 8.16 11.37 -0.95
N ASP A 77 8.38 10.23 -1.60
CA ASP A 77 7.40 9.69 -2.55
C ASP A 77 6.09 9.32 -1.86
N VAL A 78 4.99 9.52 -2.61
CA VAL A 78 3.64 9.10 -2.27
C VAL A 78 3.31 7.85 -3.06
N ILE A 79 2.91 6.78 -2.36
CA ILE A 79 2.50 5.51 -2.93
C ILE A 79 1.01 5.30 -2.71
N ASP A 80 0.25 5.18 -3.79
CA ASP A 80 -1.17 4.85 -3.74
C ASP A 80 -1.36 3.34 -3.91
N VAL A 81 -2.10 2.72 -2.98
CA VAL A 81 -2.49 1.31 -3.06
C VAL A 81 -3.91 1.21 -3.61
N LEU A 82 -4.01 0.76 -4.87
CA LEU A 82 -5.26 0.69 -5.62
C LEU A 82 -5.66 -0.78 -5.81
N PRO A 83 -6.49 -1.34 -4.91
CA PRO A 83 -7.03 -2.68 -5.09
C PRO A 83 -7.91 -2.74 -6.34
N PRO A 84 -8.07 -3.93 -6.96
CA PRO A 84 -8.92 -4.08 -8.12
C PRO A 84 -10.34 -3.64 -7.76
N PHE A 85 -10.98 -2.89 -8.65
CA PHE A 85 -12.36 -2.47 -8.47
C PHE A 85 -13.24 -3.70 -8.24
N ALA A 86 -13.97 -3.72 -7.13
CA ALA A 86 -15.04 -4.70 -6.88
C ALA A 86 -16.34 -4.27 -7.56
N GLY A 87 -16.25 -3.68 -8.76
CA GLY A 87 -17.40 -3.25 -9.54
C GLY A 87 -18.04 -4.46 -10.22
N GLY A 88 -19.11 -4.98 -9.62
CA GLY A 88 -20.09 -5.86 -10.24
C GLY A 88 -21.46 -5.18 -10.19
#